data_AF-A0A842SNG5-F1
#
_entry.id   AF-A0A842SNG5-F1
#
_cell.length_a   1.000
_cell.length_b   1.000
_cell.length_c   1.000
_cell.angle_alpha   90.00
_cell.angle_beta   90.00
_cell.angle_gamma   90.00
#
_symmetry.space_group_name_H-M   'P 1'
#
loop_
_entity.id
_entity.type
_entity.pdbx_description
1 polymer ?
#
loop_
_entity_poly.entity_id
_entity_poly.type
_entity_poly.pdbx_seq_one_letter_code
_entity_poly.pdbx_strand_id
1 'polypeptide(L)'
;MSDREDLPISLNPVKPLVSPEKAAEDWALFEALKSKLLTEEDYQPIAGKRYIKRSGFRKIAVYFGLSDRILEQERVDRDDGSFFWRIVVEVEAPNGRVSTGVGACDSRERRFAHVEHDVYATAHTRAKSRAISDMVAGGAVSAEEMEAELGQEDSTEQLYSVSSVAELEYLLSEHLPDLEEVLTIKEQEEVFRIERARYLDKNLWQEINERISELGGRWVSAGKDSHWSIPKSNNNL
;
A
#
# COMPACT_ATOMS: atom_id res chain seq x y z
N MET A 1 6.75 -41.82 1.86
CA MET A 1 5.55 -41.41 2.62
C MET A 1 5.84 -41.76 4.06
N SER A 2 6.29 -40.79 4.86
CA SER A 2 6.62 -41.02 6.26
C SER A 2 5.32 -41.09 7.05
N ASP A 3 5.12 -42.20 7.74
CA ASP A 3 4.05 -42.39 8.71
C ASP A 3 4.12 -41.25 9.74
N ARG A 4 3.18 -40.32 9.68
CA ARG A 4 2.94 -39.40 10.80
C ARG A 4 2.19 -40.23 11.84
N GLU A 5 2.90 -40.70 12.84
CA GLU A 5 2.29 -41.29 14.04
C GLU A 5 1.23 -40.32 14.60
N ASP A 6 0.01 -40.83 14.82
CA ASP A 6 -1.12 -40.09 15.36
C ASP A 6 -0.81 -39.66 16.80
N LEU A 7 -0.16 -38.50 16.96
CA LEU A 7 0.06 -37.87 18.26
C LEU A 7 -1.30 -37.49 18.87
N PRO A 8 -1.51 -37.74 20.18
CA PRO A 8 -2.77 -37.44 20.84
C PRO A 8 -3.09 -35.95 20.73
N ILE A 9 -4.29 -35.63 20.23
CA ILE A 9 -4.77 -34.25 20.10
C ILE A 9 -4.89 -33.64 21.50
N SER A 10 -4.00 -32.70 21.83
CA SER A 10 -4.08 -31.92 23.07
C SER A 10 -5.27 -30.95 22.98
N LEU A 11 -6.25 -31.11 23.88
CA LEU A 11 -7.41 -30.22 24.00
C LEU A 11 -7.10 -28.91 24.75
N ASN A 12 -5.85 -28.71 25.18
CA ASN A 12 -5.48 -27.47 25.87
C ASN A 12 -5.44 -26.30 24.87
N PRO A 13 -5.93 -25.11 25.26
CA PRO A 13 -5.81 -23.93 24.42
C PRO A 13 -4.33 -23.61 24.19
N VAL A 14 -4.02 -23.11 23.00
CA VAL A 14 -2.69 -22.58 22.67
C VAL A 14 -2.37 -21.44 23.64
N LYS A 15 -1.20 -21.52 24.27
CA LYS A 15 -0.73 -20.50 25.20
C LYS A 15 0.33 -19.61 24.53
N PRO A 16 0.42 -18.32 24.90
CA PRO A 16 1.52 -17.47 24.48
C PRO A 16 2.88 -18.08 24.86
N LEU A 17 3.88 -17.88 24.01
CA LEU A 17 5.25 -18.37 24.24
C LEU A 17 5.96 -17.61 25.38
N VAL A 18 5.60 -16.33 25.57
CA VAL A 18 6.16 -15.42 26.57
C VAL A 18 5.02 -14.63 27.25
N SER A 19 5.33 -13.93 28.36
CA SER A 19 4.35 -13.06 29.01
C SER A 19 4.02 -11.83 28.14
N PRO A 20 2.88 -11.15 28.37
CA PRO A 20 2.54 -9.92 27.65
C PRO A 20 3.61 -8.83 27.75
N GLU A 21 4.24 -8.68 28.91
CA GLU A 21 5.29 -7.68 29.16
C GLU A 21 6.53 -7.97 28.31
N LYS A 22 6.92 -9.25 28.23
CA LYS A 22 8.06 -9.67 27.42
C LYS A 22 7.76 -9.52 25.93
N ALA A 23 6.54 -9.86 25.49
CA ALA A 23 6.11 -9.65 24.11
C ALA A 23 6.18 -8.18 23.70
N ALA A 24 5.76 -7.25 24.57
CA ALA A 24 5.85 -5.81 24.32
C ALA A 24 7.31 -5.32 24.25
N GLU A 25 8.18 -5.82 25.14
CA GLU A 25 9.62 -5.52 25.10
C GLU A 25 10.26 -6.00 23.79
N ASP A 26 10.02 -7.25 23.40
CA ASP A 26 10.58 -7.83 22.19
C ASP A 26 10.08 -7.13 20.93
N TRP A 27 8.80 -6.71 20.92
CA TRP A 27 8.24 -5.92 19.84
C TRP A 27 8.87 -4.52 19.74
N ALA A 28 9.08 -3.84 20.87
CA ALA A 28 9.77 -2.55 20.89
C ALA A 28 11.21 -2.65 20.38
N LEU A 29 11.91 -3.75 20.73
CA LEU A 29 13.25 -4.04 20.21
C LEU A 29 13.23 -4.25 18.69
N PHE A 30 12.24 -4.97 18.17
CA PHE A 30 12.05 -5.15 16.73
C PHE A 30 11.82 -3.81 16.02
N GLU A 31 10.93 -2.97 16.52
CA GLU A 31 10.66 -1.65 15.92
C GLU A 31 11.91 -0.75 15.95
N ALA A 32 12.65 -0.76 17.05
CA ALA A 32 13.90 0.00 17.18
C ALA A 32 15.01 -0.52 16.26
N LEU A 33 15.07 -1.83 16.03
CA LEU A 33 15.97 -2.43 15.05
C LEU A 33 15.57 -2.01 13.63
N LYS A 34 14.28 -2.15 13.28
CA LYS A 34 13.73 -1.81 11.97
C LYS A 34 14.02 -0.35 11.62
N SER A 35 13.82 0.58 12.55
CA SER A 35 14.07 2.01 12.34
C SER A 35 15.55 2.36 12.14
N LYS A 36 16.47 1.55 12.67
CA LYS A 36 17.92 1.73 12.48
C LYS A 36 18.45 1.02 11.23
N LEU A 37 17.84 -0.11 10.88
CA LEU A 37 18.27 -0.96 9.78
C LEU A 37 17.79 -0.42 8.42
N LEU A 38 16.57 0.10 8.37
CA LEU A 38 15.94 0.57 7.13
C LEU A 38 16.16 2.07 6.94
N THR A 39 16.50 2.46 5.72
CA THR A 39 16.63 3.87 5.31
C THR A 39 15.46 4.28 4.44
N GLU A 40 15.33 5.58 4.12
CA GLU A 40 14.27 6.09 3.23
C GLU A 40 14.23 5.37 1.87
N GLU A 41 15.38 4.91 1.36
CA GLU A 41 15.48 4.16 0.11
C GLU A 41 14.77 2.80 0.16
N ASP A 42 14.58 2.23 1.35
CA ASP A 42 13.88 0.96 1.56
C ASP A 42 12.36 1.10 1.61
N TYR A 43 11.84 2.32 1.49
CA TYR A 43 10.40 2.58 1.49
C TYR A 43 9.94 3.13 0.14
N GLN A 44 8.70 2.80 -0.21
CA GLN A 44 7.95 3.42 -1.29
C GLN A 44 6.75 4.17 -0.68
N PRO A 45 6.61 5.48 -0.92
CA PRO A 45 5.36 6.17 -0.65
C PRO A 45 4.31 5.76 -1.69
N ILE A 46 3.15 5.31 -1.21
CA ILE A 46 2.01 4.87 -2.00
C ILE A 46 0.75 5.35 -1.29
N ALA A 47 -0.06 6.19 -1.95
CA ALA A 47 -1.30 6.77 -1.40
C ALA A 47 -1.13 7.32 0.05
N GLY A 48 -0.11 8.15 0.25
CA GLY A 48 0.19 8.77 1.56
C GLY A 48 0.78 7.82 2.63
N LYS A 49 0.86 6.51 2.35
CA LYS A 49 1.43 5.51 3.26
C LYS A 49 2.81 5.05 2.79
N ARG A 50 3.65 4.62 3.74
CA ARG A 50 4.99 4.10 3.45
C ARG A 50 4.99 2.59 3.49
N TYR A 51 5.38 1.95 2.40
CA TYR A 51 5.49 0.50 2.28
C TYR A 51 6.95 0.07 2.15
N ILE A 52 7.30 -1.03 2.80
CA ILE A 52 8.66 -1.59 2.74
C ILE A 52 8.85 -2.22 1.35
N LYS A 53 9.92 -1.81 0.66
CA LYS A 53 10.36 -2.39 -0.60
C LYS A 53 11.04 -3.74 -0.39
N ARG A 54 11.24 -4.48 -1.48
CA ARG A 54 12.09 -5.67 -1.51
C ARG A 54 13.43 -5.47 -0.79
N SER A 55 14.11 -4.33 -0.98
CA SER A 55 15.41 -4.08 -0.34
C SER A 55 15.33 -4.13 1.18
N GLY A 56 14.28 -3.54 1.78
CA GLY A 56 14.08 -3.54 3.21
C GLY A 56 13.80 -4.94 3.77
N PHE A 57 12.91 -5.70 3.13
CA PHE A 57 12.67 -7.09 3.52
C PHE A 57 13.92 -7.97 3.41
N ARG A 58 14.79 -7.74 2.41
CA ARG A 58 16.05 -8.48 2.29
C ARG A 58 17.05 -8.11 3.40
N LYS A 59 17.15 -6.83 3.79
CA LYS A 59 17.97 -6.42 4.95
C LYS A 59 17.50 -7.10 6.23
N ILE A 60 16.19 -7.11 6.46
CA ILE A 60 15.60 -7.79 7.62
C ILE A 60 15.93 -9.28 7.59
N ALA A 61 15.72 -9.96 6.46
CA ALA A 61 16.03 -11.39 6.35
C ALA A 61 17.50 -11.72 6.67
N VAL A 62 18.45 -10.92 6.15
CA VAL A 62 19.88 -11.10 6.46
C VAL A 62 20.14 -10.97 7.96
N TYR A 63 19.58 -9.94 8.61
CA TYR A 63 19.82 -9.71 10.04
C TYR A 63 19.22 -10.81 10.93
N PHE A 64 18.05 -11.33 10.57
CA PHE A 64 17.41 -12.44 11.28
C PHE A 64 17.93 -13.83 10.89
N GLY A 65 18.91 -13.91 9.98
CA GLY A 65 19.49 -15.17 9.52
C GLY A 65 18.48 -16.07 8.80
N LEU A 66 17.52 -15.47 8.09
CA LEU A 66 16.48 -16.20 7.38
C LEU A 66 17.03 -16.83 6.10
N SER A 67 16.67 -18.09 5.86
CA SER A 67 16.89 -18.79 4.60
C SER A 67 15.55 -18.98 3.88
N ASP A 68 15.58 -19.18 2.56
CA ASP A 68 14.38 -19.37 1.77
C ASP A 68 14.54 -20.42 0.67
N ARG A 69 13.42 -21.03 0.29
CA ARG A 69 13.31 -21.97 -0.83
C ARG A 69 11.96 -21.83 -1.54
N ILE A 70 11.97 -22.01 -2.85
CA ILE A 70 10.73 -22.12 -3.64
C ILE A 70 10.16 -23.52 -3.40
N LEU A 71 8.92 -23.60 -2.90
CA LEU A 71 8.20 -24.86 -2.73
C LEU A 71 7.42 -25.23 -3.98
N GLU A 72 6.77 -24.25 -4.60
CA GLU A 72 5.92 -24.43 -5.78
C GLU A 72 6.13 -23.27 -6.74
N GLN A 73 6.10 -23.55 -8.04
CA GLN A 73 5.98 -22.55 -9.09
C GLN A 73 5.10 -23.10 -10.21
N GLU A 74 4.13 -22.31 -10.64
CA GLU A 74 3.15 -22.68 -11.63
C GLU A 74 2.97 -21.52 -12.62
N ARG A 75 3.00 -21.86 -13.91
CA ARG A 75 2.70 -20.94 -15.00
C ARG A 75 1.41 -21.40 -15.66
N VAL A 76 0.49 -20.47 -15.89
CA VAL A 76 -0.78 -20.74 -16.56
C VAL A 76 -0.91 -19.82 -17.77
N ASP A 77 -0.92 -20.41 -18.97
CA ASP A 77 -1.24 -19.73 -20.22
C ASP A 77 -2.74 -19.53 -20.39
N ARG A 78 -3.11 -18.50 -21.14
CA ARG A 78 -4.48 -18.24 -21.60
C ARG A 78 -4.53 -18.18 -23.12
N ASP A 79 -5.73 -18.39 -23.65
CA ASP A 79 -5.97 -18.40 -25.10
C ASP A 79 -5.67 -17.04 -25.77
N ASP A 80 -5.72 -15.94 -25.00
CA ASP A 80 -5.40 -14.59 -25.47
C ASP A 80 -3.88 -14.31 -25.52
N GLY A 81 -3.04 -15.31 -25.21
CA GLY A 81 -1.58 -15.18 -25.16
C GLY A 81 -1.06 -14.51 -23.89
N SER A 82 -1.92 -14.09 -22.98
CA SER A 82 -1.52 -13.69 -21.63
C SER A 82 -1.21 -14.91 -20.76
N PHE A 83 -0.45 -14.70 -19.70
CA PHE A 83 -0.14 -15.75 -18.73
C PHE A 83 0.00 -15.16 -17.34
N PHE A 84 -0.02 -16.01 -16.31
CA PHE A 84 0.40 -15.60 -14.98
C PHE A 84 1.31 -16.64 -14.35
N TRP A 85 2.15 -16.18 -13.43
CA TRP A 85 2.94 -17.03 -12.55
C TRP A 85 2.37 -17.00 -11.14
N ARG A 86 2.28 -18.16 -10.50
CA ARG A 86 2.03 -18.34 -9.07
C ARG A 86 3.22 -19.06 -8.45
N ILE A 87 3.79 -18.49 -7.39
CA ILE A 87 4.99 -19.00 -6.73
C ILE A 87 4.73 -19.07 -5.22
N VAL A 88 5.13 -20.16 -4.59
CA VAL A 88 5.10 -20.36 -3.14
C VAL A 88 6.54 -20.42 -2.63
N VAL A 89 6.89 -19.54 -1.71
CA VAL A 89 8.21 -19.49 -1.06
C VAL A 89 8.03 -19.83 0.40
N GLU A 90 8.89 -20.70 0.92
CA GLU A 90 9.06 -20.92 2.36
C GLU A 90 10.29 -20.17 2.84
N VAL A 91 10.18 -19.58 4.01
CA VAL A 91 11.27 -18.96 4.76
C VAL A 91 11.43 -19.72 6.08
N GLU A 92 12.67 -20.05 6.42
CA GLU A 92 13.03 -20.75 7.65
C GLU A 92 13.97 -19.86 8.49
N ALA A 93 13.67 -19.75 9.78
CA ALA A 93 14.48 -19.02 10.74
C ALA A 93 15.45 -19.98 11.47
N PRO A 94 16.56 -19.50 12.06
CA PRO A 94 17.53 -20.35 12.76
C PRO A 94 16.98 -21.16 13.93
N ASN A 95 15.83 -20.76 14.48
CA ASN A 95 15.13 -21.49 15.54
C ASN A 95 14.18 -22.59 15.01
N GLY A 96 14.19 -22.85 13.70
CA GLY A 96 13.34 -23.85 13.04
C GLY A 96 11.90 -23.37 12.76
N ARG A 97 11.54 -22.12 13.08
CA ARG A 97 10.25 -21.58 12.67
C ARG A 97 10.23 -21.43 11.16
N VAL A 98 9.11 -21.80 10.55
CA VAL A 98 8.85 -21.63 9.12
C VAL A 98 7.67 -20.70 8.88
N SER A 99 7.68 -20.02 7.74
CA SER A 99 6.57 -19.23 7.21
C SER A 99 6.51 -19.39 5.70
N THR A 100 5.32 -19.39 5.13
CA THR A 100 5.14 -19.50 3.68
C THR A 100 4.46 -18.25 3.13
N GLY A 101 4.90 -17.81 1.96
CA GLY A 101 4.32 -16.70 1.24
C GLY A 101 3.97 -17.12 -0.17
N VAL A 102 2.77 -16.75 -0.62
CA VAL A 102 2.30 -16.98 -1.98
C VAL A 102 2.36 -15.68 -2.75
N GLY A 103 2.97 -15.66 -3.92
CA GLY A 103 3.02 -14.51 -4.80
C GLY A 103 2.52 -14.89 -6.19
N ALA A 104 1.74 -14.01 -6.79
CA ALA A 104 1.32 -14.16 -8.17
C ALA A 104 1.60 -12.86 -8.94
N CYS A 105 1.81 -12.99 -10.24
CA CYS A 105 1.88 -11.86 -11.16
C CYS A 105 1.26 -12.23 -12.50
N ASP A 106 0.34 -11.41 -12.99
CA ASP A 106 -0.26 -11.54 -14.32
C ASP A 106 0.54 -10.71 -15.34
N SER A 107 0.75 -11.25 -16.54
CA SER A 107 1.42 -10.56 -17.65
C SER A 107 0.71 -9.27 -18.09
N ARG A 108 -0.54 -9.07 -17.65
CA ARG A 108 -1.37 -7.89 -17.91
C ARG A 108 -1.32 -6.82 -16.81
N GLU A 109 -0.66 -7.06 -15.67
CA GLU A 109 -0.62 -6.08 -14.57
C GLU A 109 -0.01 -4.74 -14.98
N ARG A 110 0.94 -4.76 -15.91
CA ARG A 110 1.59 -3.56 -16.46
C ARG A 110 2.36 -3.90 -17.72
N ARG A 111 2.91 -2.88 -18.35
CA ARG A 111 3.84 -3.08 -19.47
C ARG A 111 5.22 -3.50 -18.98
N PHE A 112 5.57 -4.75 -19.21
CA PHE A 112 6.90 -5.32 -18.88
C PHE A 112 7.90 -5.14 -20.04
N ALA A 113 9.19 -5.04 -19.71
CA ALA A 113 10.26 -4.96 -20.70
C ALA A 113 10.66 -6.36 -21.20
N HIS A 114 10.74 -7.32 -20.29
CA HIS A 114 11.01 -8.73 -20.55
C HIS A 114 9.91 -9.57 -19.90
N VAL A 115 8.74 -9.64 -20.55
CA VAL A 115 7.49 -10.12 -19.96
C VAL A 115 7.63 -11.43 -19.17
N GLU A 116 8.23 -12.48 -19.73
CA GLU A 116 8.40 -13.77 -19.02
C GLU A 116 9.24 -13.63 -17.75
N HIS A 117 10.39 -12.98 -17.86
CA HIS A 117 11.31 -12.79 -16.73
C HIS A 117 10.71 -11.88 -15.66
N ASP A 118 10.13 -10.74 -16.07
CA ASP A 118 9.66 -9.72 -15.16
C ASP A 118 8.41 -10.16 -14.40
N VAL A 119 7.50 -10.89 -15.05
CA VAL A 119 6.31 -11.47 -14.40
C VAL A 119 6.73 -12.53 -13.38
N TYR A 120 7.63 -13.45 -13.75
CA TYR A 120 8.18 -14.44 -12.82
C TYR A 120 8.88 -13.77 -11.63
N ALA A 121 9.77 -12.81 -11.88
CA ALA A 121 10.53 -12.12 -10.85
C ALA A 121 9.63 -11.32 -9.89
N THR A 122 8.55 -10.75 -10.41
CA THR A 122 7.54 -10.04 -9.61
C THR A 122 6.77 -11.01 -8.71
N ALA A 123 6.26 -12.12 -9.26
CA ALA A 123 5.58 -13.16 -8.48
C ALA A 123 6.49 -13.72 -7.37
N HIS A 124 7.75 -14.03 -7.69
CA HIS A 124 8.73 -14.55 -6.72
C HIS A 124 9.06 -13.51 -5.64
N THR A 125 9.23 -12.24 -6.03
CA THR A 125 9.51 -11.16 -5.08
C THR A 125 8.37 -11.01 -4.08
N ARG A 126 7.11 -10.99 -4.54
CA ARG A 126 5.92 -10.92 -3.67
C ARG A 126 5.84 -12.11 -2.72
N ALA A 127 6.00 -13.34 -3.25
CA ALA A 127 5.98 -14.56 -2.45
C ALA A 127 7.01 -14.50 -1.31
N LYS A 128 8.26 -14.15 -1.65
CA LYS A 128 9.35 -14.10 -0.68
C LYS A 128 9.21 -12.93 0.31
N SER A 129 8.75 -11.76 -0.13
CA SER A 129 8.51 -10.63 0.77
C SER A 129 7.40 -10.94 1.78
N ARG A 130 6.29 -11.58 1.35
CA ARG A 130 5.23 -12.06 2.23
C ARG A 130 5.75 -13.06 3.26
N ALA A 131 6.49 -14.07 2.82
CA ALA A 131 7.06 -15.07 3.73
C ALA A 131 7.95 -14.42 4.80
N ILE A 132 8.84 -13.50 4.41
CA ILE A 132 9.68 -12.77 5.38
C ILE A 132 8.81 -11.91 6.32
N SER A 133 7.80 -11.23 5.79
CA SER A 133 6.92 -10.36 6.56
C SER A 133 6.12 -11.13 7.61
N ASP A 134 5.61 -12.30 7.25
CA ASP A 134 4.90 -13.19 8.18
C ASP A 134 5.84 -13.76 9.25
N MET A 135 7.11 -14.00 8.89
CA MET A 135 8.12 -14.46 9.84
C MET A 135 8.41 -13.40 10.90
N VAL A 136 8.64 -12.14 10.51
CA VAL A 136 9.27 -11.14 11.41
C VAL A 136 8.40 -9.93 11.74
N ALA A 137 7.40 -9.61 10.92
CA ALA A 137 6.73 -8.30 10.92
C ALA A 137 5.20 -8.37 11.06
N GLY A 138 4.65 -9.54 11.43
CA GLY A 138 3.21 -9.69 11.66
C GLY A 138 2.35 -9.51 10.41
N GLY A 139 2.91 -9.76 9.20
CA GLY A 139 2.15 -9.74 7.95
C GLY A 139 2.00 -8.37 7.28
N ALA A 140 2.98 -7.49 7.41
CA ALA A 140 3.02 -6.23 6.67
C ALA A 140 3.07 -6.44 5.14
N VAL A 141 2.33 -5.63 4.37
CA VAL A 141 2.28 -5.70 2.90
C VAL A 141 3.48 -4.98 2.27
N SER A 142 4.05 -5.53 1.20
CA SER A 142 5.19 -4.92 0.48
C SER A 142 4.75 -3.86 -0.53
N ALA A 143 5.67 -2.95 -0.88
CA ALA A 143 5.42 -1.91 -1.88
C ALA A 143 5.01 -2.51 -3.24
N GLU A 144 5.65 -3.61 -3.66
CA GLU A 144 5.39 -4.27 -4.94
C GLU A 144 4.01 -4.94 -5.03
N GLU A 145 3.33 -5.13 -3.90
CA GLU A 145 1.95 -5.62 -3.84
C GLU A 145 0.97 -4.46 -3.99
N MET A 146 1.22 -3.34 -3.31
CA MET A 146 0.38 -2.15 -3.43
C MET A 146 0.49 -1.51 -4.82
N GLU A 147 1.67 -1.50 -5.43
CA GLU A 147 1.84 -1.05 -6.82
C GLU A 147 1.05 -1.94 -7.80
N ALA A 148 0.79 -3.20 -7.47
CA ALA A 148 -0.05 -4.09 -8.27
C ALA A 148 -1.53 -3.77 -8.13
N GLU A 149 -1.97 -3.51 -6.90
CA GLU A 149 -3.35 -3.13 -6.61
C GLU A 149 -3.68 -1.78 -7.25
N LEU A 150 -2.79 -0.80 -7.14
CA LEU A 150 -2.91 0.48 -7.85
C LEU A 150 -2.70 0.36 -9.36
N GLY A 151 -1.91 -0.61 -9.81
CA GLY A 151 -1.80 -0.96 -11.23
C GLY A 151 -3.07 -1.60 -11.81
N GLN A 152 -3.98 -2.07 -10.94
CA GLN A 152 -5.35 -2.44 -11.31
C GLN A 152 -6.32 -1.26 -11.19
N GLU A 153 -5.93 -0.16 -10.55
CA GLU A 153 -6.68 1.11 -10.51
C GLU A 153 -6.38 2.02 -11.71
N ASP A 154 -5.81 1.50 -12.80
CA ASP A 154 -5.91 2.13 -14.12
C ASP A 154 -7.32 1.88 -14.69
N SER A 155 -8.36 2.37 -14.00
CA SER A 155 -9.72 2.69 -14.50
C SER A 155 -10.76 3.06 -13.45
N THR A 156 -10.42 3.24 -12.17
CA THR A 156 -11.38 3.87 -11.24
C THR A 156 -10.66 4.80 -10.26
N GLU A 157 -10.42 6.03 -10.69
CA GLU A 157 -10.34 7.14 -9.73
C GLU A 157 -11.59 7.03 -8.85
N GLN A 158 -11.44 6.79 -7.54
CA GLN A 158 -12.49 7.14 -6.60
C GLN A 158 -12.56 8.66 -6.53
N LEU A 159 -13.12 9.26 -7.59
CA LEU A 159 -13.62 10.62 -7.56
C LEU A 159 -14.71 10.64 -6.49
N TYR A 160 -14.47 11.30 -5.37
CA TYR A 160 -15.56 11.69 -4.48
C TYR A 160 -16.59 12.43 -5.32
N SER A 161 -17.79 11.87 -5.45
CA SER A 161 -18.81 12.43 -6.31
C SER A 161 -19.47 13.62 -5.61
N VAL A 162 -18.81 14.78 -5.61
CA VAL A 162 -19.33 15.97 -4.93
C VAL A 162 -20.43 16.61 -5.78
N SER A 163 -21.61 16.79 -5.18
CA SER A 163 -22.83 17.25 -5.84
C SER A 163 -23.32 18.60 -5.33
N SER A 164 -22.82 19.06 -4.17
CA SER A 164 -23.22 20.35 -3.56
C SER A 164 -22.06 21.05 -2.83
N VAL A 165 -22.20 22.36 -2.62
CA VAL A 165 -21.23 23.15 -1.83
C VAL A 165 -21.16 22.65 -0.38
N ALA A 166 -22.29 22.31 0.25
CA ALA A 166 -22.31 21.84 1.63
C ALA A 166 -21.55 20.51 1.82
N GLU A 167 -21.66 19.60 0.85
CA GLU A 167 -20.88 18.37 0.82
C GLU A 167 -19.38 18.64 0.67
N LEU A 168 -19.02 19.58 -0.21
CA LEU A 168 -17.64 20.00 -0.41
C LEU A 168 -17.04 20.63 0.85
N GLU A 169 -17.80 21.51 1.52
CA GLU A 169 -17.39 22.16 2.77
C GLU A 169 -17.18 21.12 3.88
N TYR A 170 -18.10 20.17 4.02
CA TYR A 170 -17.97 19.07 4.97
C TYR A 170 -16.66 18.29 4.76
N LEU A 171 -16.42 17.82 3.52
CA LEU A 171 -15.24 17.01 3.16
C LEU A 171 -13.91 17.75 3.33
N LEU A 172 -13.92 19.07 3.11
CA LEU A 172 -12.74 19.92 3.32
C LEU A 172 -12.53 20.23 4.82
N SER A 173 -13.60 20.46 5.58
CA SER A 173 -13.53 20.83 6.99
C SER A 173 -12.99 19.72 7.90
N GLU A 174 -13.11 18.44 7.52
CA GLU A 174 -12.54 17.33 8.28
C GLU A 174 -11.02 17.45 8.46
N HIS A 175 -10.33 18.11 7.52
CA HIS A 175 -8.86 18.19 7.49
C HIS A 175 -8.35 19.64 7.50
N LEU A 176 -9.24 20.61 7.23
CA LEU A 176 -8.96 22.03 7.26
C LEU A 176 -9.91 22.71 8.26
N PRO A 177 -9.59 22.70 9.57
CA PRO A 177 -10.32 23.51 10.54
C PRO A 177 -10.22 24.99 10.11
N ASP A 178 -11.31 25.74 10.29
CA ASP A 178 -11.43 27.15 9.89
C ASP A 178 -11.43 27.39 8.36
N LEU A 179 -12.00 26.44 7.60
CA LEU A 179 -12.14 26.50 6.13
C LEU A 179 -12.61 27.85 5.60
N GLU A 180 -13.62 28.46 6.25
CA GLU A 180 -14.21 29.74 5.84
C GLU A 180 -13.24 30.93 5.95
N GLU A 181 -12.21 30.83 6.79
CA GLU A 181 -11.17 31.87 6.89
C GLU A 181 -10.13 31.79 5.77
N VAL A 182 -9.98 30.61 5.17
CA VAL A 182 -8.89 30.30 4.23
C VAL A 182 -9.37 30.18 2.79
N LEU A 183 -10.61 29.74 2.57
CA LEU A 183 -11.18 29.46 1.26
C LEU A 183 -12.57 30.11 1.08
N THR A 184 -12.88 30.43 -0.16
CA THR A 184 -14.21 30.83 -0.62
C THR A 184 -14.65 29.88 -1.72
N ILE A 185 -15.77 29.20 -1.52
CA ILE A 185 -16.31 28.23 -2.47
C ILE A 185 -17.47 28.87 -3.23
N LYS A 186 -17.43 28.78 -4.56
CA LYS A 186 -18.46 29.29 -5.46
C LYS A 186 -18.94 28.16 -6.35
N GLU A 187 -20.25 27.95 -6.35
CA GLU A 187 -20.88 27.00 -7.24
C GLU A 187 -21.03 27.59 -8.66
N GLN A 188 -20.61 26.84 -9.68
CA GLN A 188 -20.82 27.15 -11.09
C GLN A 188 -21.55 26.00 -11.77
N GLU A 189 -21.91 26.14 -13.04
CA GLU A 189 -22.74 25.17 -13.78
C GLU A 189 -22.14 23.75 -13.74
N GLU A 190 -20.85 23.61 -14.09
CA GLU A 190 -20.17 22.31 -14.22
C GLU A 190 -19.10 22.05 -13.13
N VAL A 191 -18.77 23.05 -12.32
CA VAL A 191 -17.64 22.98 -11.38
C VAL A 191 -17.93 23.73 -10.07
N PHE A 192 -17.23 23.34 -9.01
CA PHE A 192 -17.01 24.17 -7.84
C PHE A 192 -15.69 24.93 -8.00
N ARG A 193 -15.78 26.26 -7.92
CA ARG A 193 -14.62 27.15 -7.97
C ARG A 193 -14.24 27.54 -6.55
N ILE A 194 -13.01 27.21 -6.16
CA ILE A 194 -12.49 27.47 -4.81
C ILE A 194 -11.37 28.51 -4.92
N GLU A 195 -11.55 29.63 -4.22
CA GLU A 195 -10.61 30.74 -4.19
C GLU A 195 -9.99 30.88 -2.81
N ARG A 196 -8.74 31.35 -2.74
CA ARG A 196 -8.14 31.70 -1.45
C ARG A 196 -8.80 32.96 -0.88
N ALA A 197 -9.27 32.91 0.36
CA ALA A 197 -9.79 34.07 1.06
C ALA A 197 -8.67 35.00 1.56
N ARG A 198 -7.49 34.43 1.83
CA ARG A 198 -6.29 35.15 2.29
C ARG A 198 -5.01 34.61 1.66
N TYR A 199 -3.88 35.23 1.99
CA TYR A 199 -2.57 34.69 1.65
C TYR A 199 -2.36 33.36 2.40
N LEU A 200 -1.90 32.34 1.69
CA LEU A 200 -1.62 31.01 2.23
C LEU A 200 -0.11 30.83 2.33
N ASP A 201 0.38 30.37 3.47
CA ASP A 201 1.75 29.91 3.56
C ASP A 201 1.94 28.59 2.78
N LYS A 202 3.19 28.17 2.65
CA LYS A 202 3.56 27.02 1.83
C LYS A 202 2.93 25.71 2.32
N ASN A 203 2.82 25.51 3.63
CA ASN A 203 2.31 24.26 4.19
C ASN A 203 0.81 24.19 3.99
N LEU A 204 0.10 25.28 4.33
CA LEU A 204 -1.34 25.37 4.16
C LEU A 204 -1.75 25.26 2.68
N TRP A 205 -0.96 25.85 1.77
CA TRP A 205 -1.17 25.69 0.34
C TRP A 205 -1.03 24.22 -0.10
N GLN A 206 -0.03 23.50 0.41
CA GLN A 206 0.20 22.10 0.06
C GLN A 206 -0.94 21.22 0.56
N GLU A 207 -1.37 21.39 1.82
CA GLU A 207 -2.48 20.65 2.42
C GLU A 207 -3.79 20.86 1.64
N ILE A 208 -4.12 22.12 1.33
CA ILE A 208 -5.31 22.45 0.52
C ILE A 208 -5.21 21.82 -0.86
N ASN A 209 -4.04 21.91 -1.51
CA ASN A 209 -3.88 21.40 -2.86
C ASN A 209 -3.94 19.87 -2.93
N GLU A 210 -3.38 19.18 -1.95
CA GLU A 210 -3.48 17.72 -1.82
C GLU A 210 -4.93 17.31 -1.64
N ARG A 211 -5.64 17.93 -0.69
CA ARG A 211 -7.04 17.58 -0.41
C ARG A 211 -7.98 17.87 -1.58
N ILE A 212 -7.82 19.00 -2.25
CA ILE A 212 -8.61 19.32 -3.44
C ILE A 212 -8.32 18.33 -4.57
N SER A 213 -7.07 17.87 -4.71
CA SER A 213 -6.69 16.86 -5.70
C SER A 213 -7.36 15.51 -5.43
N GLU A 214 -7.50 15.10 -4.16
CA GLU A 214 -8.23 13.87 -3.78
C GLU A 214 -9.71 13.93 -4.16
N LEU A 215 -10.29 15.13 -4.20
CA LEU A 215 -11.68 15.35 -4.64
C LEU A 215 -11.82 15.49 -6.17
N GLY A 216 -10.79 15.14 -6.95
CA GLY A 216 -10.79 15.31 -8.41
C GLY A 216 -10.57 16.75 -8.88
N GLY A 217 -10.17 17.63 -7.96
CA GLY A 217 -9.92 19.04 -8.25
C GLY A 217 -8.53 19.30 -8.82
N ARG A 218 -8.40 20.44 -9.50
CA ARG A 218 -7.12 20.91 -10.02
C ARG A 218 -6.91 22.40 -9.80
N TRP A 219 -5.66 22.78 -9.64
CA TRP A 219 -5.26 24.19 -9.67
C TRP A 219 -5.31 24.75 -11.09
N VAL A 220 -5.94 25.91 -11.24
CA VAL A 220 -6.01 26.68 -12.48
C VAL A 220 -5.17 27.94 -12.31
N SER A 221 -4.02 27.98 -12.99
CA SER A 221 -3.13 29.14 -12.97
C SER A 221 -3.65 30.23 -13.92
N ALA A 222 -4.16 31.32 -13.35
CA ALA A 222 -4.76 32.45 -14.08
C ALA A 222 -4.31 33.81 -13.51
N GLY A 223 -3.09 33.88 -12.98
CA GLY A 223 -2.54 35.11 -12.39
C GLY A 223 -3.34 35.54 -11.16
N LYS A 224 -3.98 36.72 -11.22
CA LYS A 224 -4.82 37.25 -10.13
C LYS A 224 -6.08 36.42 -9.88
N ASP A 225 -6.56 35.72 -10.90
CA ASP A 225 -7.79 34.90 -10.85
C ASP A 225 -7.50 33.41 -10.66
N SER A 226 -6.30 33.07 -10.19
CA SER A 226 -5.94 31.67 -9.95
C SER A 226 -6.78 31.06 -8.84
N HIS A 227 -7.30 29.87 -9.08
CA HIS A 227 -8.29 29.20 -8.24
C HIS A 227 -8.12 27.68 -8.38
N TRP A 228 -8.71 26.94 -7.45
CA TRP A 228 -8.95 25.52 -7.66
C TRP A 228 -10.31 25.30 -8.31
N SER A 229 -10.43 24.25 -9.11
CA SER A 229 -11.65 23.84 -9.78
C SER A 229 -11.89 22.35 -9.52
N ILE A 230 -13.03 22.02 -8.93
CA ILE A 230 -13.50 20.64 -8.75
C ILE A 230 -14.69 20.41 -9.70
N PRO A 231 -14.68 19.40 -10.58
CA PRO A 231 -15.83 19.10 -11.42
C PRO A 231 -17.01 18.65 -10.55
N LYS A 232 -18.22 19.10 -10.90
CA LYS A 232 -19.45 18.56 -10.32
C LYS A 232 -19.66 17.15 -10.85
N SER A 233 -20.22 16.29 -10.02
CA SER A 233 -20.71 15.00 -10.49
C SER A 233 -21.96 15.22 -11.33
N ASN A 234 -21.89 14.90 -12.62
CA ASN A 234 -23.06 14.89 -13.48
C ASN A 234 -24.01 13.80 -12.98
N ASN A 235 -25.07 14.20 -12.29
CA ASN A 235 -26.18 13.31 -11.95
C ASN A 235 -27.04 13.10 -13.21
N ASN A 236 -26.45 12.58 -14.28
CA ASN A 236 -27.19 12.04 -15.41
C ASN A 236 -27.28 10.53 -15.20
N LEU A 237 -28.45 10.12 -14.70
CA LEU A 237 -28.99 8.76 -14.75
C LEU A 237 -28.81 8.11 -16.13
#